data_AF-A0A3S1QDT8-F1
#
_entry.id   AF-A0A3S1QDT8-F1
#
_cell.length_a   1.000
_cell.length_b   1.000
_cell.length_c   1.000
_cell.angle_alpha   90.00
_cell.angle_beta   90.00
_cell.angle_gamma   90.00
#
_symmetry.space_group_name_H-M   'P 1'
#
loop_
_entity.id
_entity.type
_entity.pdbx_description
1 polymer ?
#
loop_
_entity_poly.entity_id
_entity_poly.type
_entity_poly.pdbx_seq_one_letter_code
_entity_poly.pdbx_strand_id
1 'polypeptide(L)'
;MQKFIRAFDQVRQANGQAVSSKQPTKAAAAIFEEWRPQLSGRERRNAYHLLFSARAGTDAQAIMAVARAVLEERAPGHKFVLAHHAETRHVHI
;
A
#
# COMPACT_ATOMS: atom_id res chain seq x y z
N MET A 1 4.66 -5.94 -8.40
CA MET A 1 4.19 -4.65 -7.82
C MET A 1 3.37 -3.80 -8.78
N GLN A 2 3.87 -3.42 -9.97
CA GLN A 2 3.21 -2.45 -10.87
C GLN A 2 1.75 -2.77 -11.22
N LYS A 3 1.41 -4.05 -11.49
CA LYS A 3 0.03 -4.45 -11.82
C LYS A 3 -0.96 -4.22 -10.67
N PHE A 4 -0.48 -4.29 -9.42
CA PHE A 4 -1.32 -4.19 -8.23
C PHE A 4 -1.62 -2.74 -7.89
N ILE A 5 -0.67 -1.83 -8.09
CA ILE A 5 -0.87 -0.40 -7.76
C ILE A 5 -1.82 0.27 -8.75
N ARG A 6 -1.80 -0.12 -10.04
CA ARG A 6 -2.61 0.53 -11.08
C ARG A 6 -4.07 0.13 -11.10
N ALA A 7 -4.45 -1.00 -10.51
CA ALA A 7 -5.77 -1.62 -10.70
C ALA A 7 -6.70 -1.52 -9.48
N PHE A 8 -6.28 -0.87 -8.40
CA PHE A 8 -7.10 -0.77 -7.18
C PHE A 8 -8.16 0.35 -7.27
N ASP A 9 -9.36 0.04 -6.80
CA ASP A 9 -10.53 0.92 -6.73
C ASP A 9 -10.58 1.75 -5.44
N GLN A 10 -9.86 1.32 -4.40
CA GLN A 10 -9.70 2.05 -3.15
C GLN A 10 -8.28 2.59 -3.02
N VAL A 11 -8.11 3.85 -3.40
CA VAL A 11 -6.84 4.56 -3.28
C VAL A 11 -6.85 5.40 -2.02
N ARG A 12 -5.82 5.21 -1.18
CA ARG A 12 -5.58 6.03 0.02
C ARG A 12 -4.19 6.64 -0.04
N GLN A 13 -4.06 7.86 0.43
CA GLN A 13 -2.76 8.50 0.64
C GLN A 13 -1.97 7.79 1.75
N ALA A 14 -0.68 8.12 1.87
CA ALA A 14 0.21 7.56 2.90
C ALA A 14 -0.34 7.79 4.32
N ASN A 15 -1.00 8.94 4.55
CA ASN A 15 -1.67 9.30 5.81
C ASN A 15 -3.07 8.66 6.02
N GLY A 16 -3.44 7.68 5.20
CA GLY A 16 -4.70 6.95 5.33
C GLY A 16 -5.94 7.61 4.74
N GLN A 17 -5.83 8.87 4.31
CA GLN A 17 -6.96 9.59 3.71
C GLN A 17 -7.36 8.99 2.37
N ALA A 18 -8.67 8.81 2.17
CA ALA A 18 -9.19 8.36 0.89
C ALA A 18 -8.92 9.41 -0.20
N VAL A 19 -8.42 8.96 -1.35
CA VAL A 19 -8.30 9.80 -2.53
C VAL A 19 -9.66 9.84 -3.19
N SER A 20 -10.43 10.91 -2.94
CA SER A 20 -11.72 11.14 -3.60
C SER A 20 -11.48 11.34 -5.11
N SER A 21 -11.89 10.37 -5.91
CA SER A 21 -11.81 10.43 -7.37
C SER A 21 -13.00 9.72 -8.00
N LYS A 22 -13.59 10.34 -9.03
CA LYS A 22 -14.60 9.69 -9.89
C LYS A 22 -14.01 8.54 -10.72
N GLN A 23 -12.68 8.44 -10.77
CA GLN A 23 -11.92 7.42 -11.50
C GLN A 23 -10.75 6.93 -10.62
N PRO A 24 -11.01 6.06 -9.62
CA PRO A 24 -9.99 5.65 -8.64
C PRO A 24 -8.80 4.95 -9.28
N THR A 25 -9.02 4.10 -10.27
CA THR A 25 -7.96 3.41 -11.02
C THR A 25 -7.01 4.40 -11.71
N LYS A 26 -7.54 5.50 -12.26
CA LYS A 26 -6.73 6.56 -12.88
C LYS A 26 -5.94 7.34 -11.84
N ALA A 27 -6.52 7.59 -10.66
CA ALA A 27 -5.82 8.21 -9.54
C ALA A 27 -4.67 7.33 -9.02
N ALA A 28 -4.91 6.02 -8.90
CA ALA A 28 -3.89 5.04 -8.51
C ALA A 28 -2.73 5.01 -9.52
N ALA A 29 -3.05 5.02 -10.82
CA ALA A 29 -2.04 5.07 -11.88
C ALA A 29 -1.22 6.37 -11.86
N ALA A 30 -1.84 7.52 -11.59
CA ALA A 30 -1.14 8.80 -11.48
C ALA A 30 -0.15 8.82 -10.30
N ILE A 31 -0.57 8.36 -9.12
CA ILE A 31 0.31 8.23 -7.94
C ILE A 31 1.47 7.28 -8.23
N PHE A 32 1.21 6.17 -8.92
CA PHE A 32 2.27 5.27 -9.32
C PHE A 32 3.31 5.95 -10.22
N GLU A 33 2.90 6.71 -11.24
CA GLU A 33 3.86 7.39 -12.12
C GLU A 33 4.67 8.45 -11.37
N GLU A 34 4.11 9.13 -10.36
CA GLU A 34 4.85 10.04 -9.49
C GLU A 34 5.96 9.31 -8.72
N TRP A 35 5.70 8.10 -8.24
CA TRP A 35 6.65 7.33 -7.44
C TRP A 35 7.60 6.49 -8.28
N ARG A 36 7.23 6.22 -9.54
CA ARG A 36 7.96 5.34 -10.44
C ARG A 36 9.46 5.64 -10.50
N PRO A 37 9.94 6.90 -10.64
CA PRO A 37 11.38 7.17 -10.68
C PRO A 37 12.14 6.72 -9.41
N GLN A 38 11.47 6.77 -8.25
CA GLN A 38 12.03 6.36 -6.95
C GLN A 38 12.01 4.83 -6.78
N LEU A 39 11.03 4.15 -7.40
CA LEU A 39 10.89 2.69 -7.36
C LEU A 39 11.71 1.97 -8.45
N SER A 40 11.96 2.62 -9.58
CA SER A 40 12.68 2.04 -10.73
C SER A 40 14.16 2.43 -10.78
N GLY A 41 14.67 3.14 -9.75
CA GLY A 41 16.08 3.48 -9.64
C GLY A 41 16.97 2.24 -9.66
N ARG A 42 18.12 2.32 -10.33
CA ARG A 42 19.14 1.25 -10.37
C ARG A 42 19.97 1.14 -9.09
N GLU A 43 19.74 2.01 -8.11
CA GLU A 43 20.35 1.92 -6.80
C GLU A 43 19.88 0.67 -6.04
N ARG A 44 20.73 0.19 -5.13
CA ARG A 44 20.62 -1.11 -4.48
C ARG A 44 19.38 -1.14 -3.55
N ARG A 45 18.24 -1.60 -4.09
CA ARG A 45 16.98 -1.93 -3.39
C ARG A 45 16.56 -0.92 -2.29
N ASN A 46 16.03 0.23 -2.72
CA ASN A 46 15.48 1.26 -1.83
C ASN A 46 14.03 0.96 -1.37
N ALA A 47 13.58 -0.30 -1.44
CA ALA A 47 12.23 -0.71 -1.04
C ALA A 47 12.28 -2.03 -0.25
N TYR A 48 11.50 -2.08 0.83
CA TYR A 48 11.27 -3.29 1.61
C TYR A 48 9.89 -3.84 1.27
N HIS A 49 9.77 -5.16 1.18
CA HIS A 49 8.50 -5.85 1.09
C HIS A 49 8.21 -6.48 2.46
N LEU A 50 7.14 -6.02 3.13
CA LEU A 50 6.75 -6.54 4.45
C LEU A 50 5.45 -7.34 4.34
N LEU A 51 5.31 -8.33 5.21
CA LEU A 51 4.12 -9.17 5.31
C LEU A 51 3.54 -9.08 6.73
N PHE A 52 2.28 -8.67 6.81
CA PHE A 52 1.52 -8.65 8.06
C PHE A 52 0.45 -9.74 7.99
N SER A 53 0.57 -10.71 8.90
CA SER A 53 -0.36 -11.84 9.01
C SER A 53 -1.13 -11.73 10.32
N ALA A 54 -2.40 -12.14 10.31
CA ALA A 54 -3.21 -12.22 11.50
C ALA A 54 -3.92 -13.57 11.60
N ARG A 55 -4.49 -13.85 12.76
CA ARG A 55 -5.29 -15.07 12.97
C ARG A 55 -6.48 -15.09 12.01
N ALA A 56 -6.81 -16.27 11.49
CA ALA A 56 -8.03 -16.47 10.71
C ALA A 56 -9.27 -15.95 11.45
N GLY A 57 -10.12 -15.20 10.75
CA GLY A 57 -11.31 -14.56 11.32
C GLY A 57 -11.07 -13.15 11.88
N THR A 58 -9.83 -12.64 11.85
CA THR A 58 -9.53 -11.24 12.19
C THR A 58 -10.09 -10.32 11.10
N ASP A 59 -10.70 -9.20 11.50
CA ASP A 59 -11.21 -8.19 10.57
C ASP A 59 -10.08 -7.62 9.70
N ALA A 60 -10.25 -7.72 8.37
CA ALA A 60 -9.27 -7.27 7.39
C ALA A 60 -9.03 -5.76 7.47
N GLN A 61 -10.06 -4.95 7.77
CA GLN A 61 -9.89 -3.51 7.92
C GLN A 61 -9.08 -3.17 9.18
N ALA A 62 -9.32 -3.87 10.27
CA ALA A 62 -8.51 -3.76 11.48
C ALA A 62 -7.03 -4.11 11.23
N ILE A 63 -6.73 -5.18 10.47
CA ILE A 63 -5.34 -5.52 10.12
C ILE A 63 -4.70 -4.42 9.27
N MET A 64 -5.40 -3.91 8.26
CA MET A 64 -4.89 -2.83 7.40
C MET A 64 -4.62 -1.54 8.20
N ALA A 65 -5.49 -1.22 9.16
CA ALA A 65 -5.30 -0.08 10.05
C ALA A 65 -4.08 -0.26 10.96
N VAL A 66 -3.89 -1.43 11.56
CA VAL A 66 -2.72 -1.73 12.41
C VAL A 66 -1.43 -1.73 11.61
N ALA A 67 -1.41 -2.36 10.43
CA ALA A 67 -0.25 -2.37 9.54
C ALA A 67 0.18 -0.94 9.16
N ARG A 68 -0.79 -0.06 8.85
CA ARG A 68 -0.54 1.36 8.62
C ARG A 68 0.06 2.05 9.84
N ALA A 69 -0.56 1.91 11.01
CA ALA A 69 -0.11 2.57 12.24
C ALA A 69 1.34 2.17 12.59
N VAL A 70 1.70 0.89 12.43
CA VAL A 70 3.06 0.40 12.65
C VAL A 70 4.06 1.08 11.70
N LEU A 71 3.73 1.24 10.42
CA LEU A 71 4.61 1.91 9.47
C LEU A 71 4.74 3.41 9.73
N GLU A 72 3.65 4.08 10.07
CA GLU A 72 3.66 5.50 10.42
C GLU A 72 4.52 5.76 11.66
N GLU A 73 4.48 4.87 12.66
CA GLU A 73 5.31 4.96 13.86
C GLU A 73 6.78 4.59 13.61
N ARG A 74 7.04 3.48 12.90
CA ARG A 74 8.38 2.87 12.83
C ARG A 74 9.18 3.29 11.61
N ALA A 75 8.54 3.78 10.56
CA ALA A 75 9.16 4.24 9.33
C ALA A 75 8.68 5.66 8.95
N PRO A 76 8.80 6.65 9.86
CA PRO A 76 8.36 8.00 9.55
C PRO A 76 9.10 8.53 8.32
N GLY A 77 8.37 9.27 7.48
CA GLY A 77 8.90 9.84 6.23
C GLY A 77 9.06 8.87 5.06
N HIS A 78 8.79 7.58 5.24
CA HIS A 78 8.83 6.59 4.15
C HIS A 78 7.49 6.49 3.42
N LYS A 79 7.55 6.28 2.10
CA LYS A 79 6.38 5.98 1.27
C LYS A 79 6.11 4.48 1.32
N PHE A 80 4.86 4.09 1.46
CA PHE A 80 4.45 2.68 1.46
C PHE A 80 3.12 2.48 0.72
N VAL A 81 2.93 1.26 0.22
CA VAL A 81 1.66 0.77 -0.33
C VAL A 81 1.18 -0.34 0.59
N LEU A 82 -0.13 -0.49 0.79
CA LEU A 82 -0.70 -1.64 1.49
C LEU A 82 -1.66 -2.35 0.56
N ALA A 83 -1.56 -3.67 0.47
CA ALA A 83 -2.47 -4.52 -0.30
C ALA A 83 -2.92 -5.71 0.53
N HIS A 84 -4.22 -5.93 0.63
CA HIS A 84 -4.79 -7.09 1.32
C HIS A 84 -5.14 -8.19 0.33
N HIS A 85 -4.67 -9.41 0.59
CA HIS A 85 -5.07 -10.60 -0.17
C HIS A 85 -6.22 -11.32 0.54
N ALA A 86 -7.44 -11.20 0.00
CA ALA A 86 -8.64 -11.78 0.60
C ALA A 86 -8.61 -13.32 0.62
N GLU A 87 -7.92 -13.94 -0.34
CA GLU A 87 -7.81 -15.40 -0.51
C GLU A 87 -6.91 -16.03 0.55
N THR A 88 -5.82 -15.35 0.93
CA THR A 88 -4.76 -15.86 1.81
C THR A 88 -4.68 -15.15 3.15
N ARG A 89 -5.57 -14.16 3.38
CA ARG A 89 -5.78 -13.41 4.65
C ARG A 89 -4.51 -12.81 5.24
N HIS A 90 -3.69 -12.20 4.39
CA HIS A 90 -2.51 -11.43 4.81
C HIS A 90 -2.39 -10.12 4.03
N VAL A 91 -1.63 -9.17 4.59
CA VAL A 91 -1.38 -7.85 4.02
C VAL A 91 0.05 -7.76 3.51
N HIS A 92 0.20 -7.47 2.23
CA HIS A 92 1.47 -7.10 1.59
C HIS A 92 1.70 -5.60 1.72
N ILE A 93 2.95 -5.23 1.95
CA ILE A 93 3.42 -3.86 2.00
C ILE A 93 4.56 -3.69 1.00
#